data_AF-A0A8K0U9J0-F1
#
_entry.id   AF-A0A8K0U9J0-F1
#
_cell.length_a   1.000
_cell.length_b   1.000
_cell.length_c   1.000
_cell.angle_alpha   90.00
_cell.angle_beta   90.00
_cell.angle_gamma   90.00
#
_symmetry.space_group_name_H-M   'P 1'
#
loop_
_entity.id
_entity.type
_entity.pdbx_description
1 polymer ?
#
loop_
_entity_poly.entity_id
_entity_poly.type
_entity_poly.pdbx_seq_one_letter_code
_entity_poly.pdbx_strand_id
1 'polypeptide(L)' 'MEAADTFLQTVSTIYSFFLAITIYPEVQKRAQAELDAVVGTERLPTFEDRDVLSCIDAICKEVV' A
#
# COMPACT_ATOMS: atom_id res chain seq x y z
N MET A 1 6.23 -12.18 24.59
CA MET A 1 7.06 -12.45 23.39
C MET A 1 6.22 -12.39 22.12
N GLU A 2 5.17 -11.57 22.08
CA GLU A 2 4.17 -11.55 20.99
C GLU A 2 4.16 -10.18 20.30
N ALA A 3 4.40 -9.09 21.04
CA ALA A 3 4.53 -7.74 20.50
C ALA A 3 5.81 -7.52 19.64
N ALA A 4 6.86 -8.34 19.82
CA ALA A 4 8.10 -8.21 19.08
C ALA A 4 7.98 -8.73 17.63
N ASP A 5 7.25 -9.83 17.42
CA ASP A 5 7.03 -10.39 16.09
C ASP A 5 6.18 -9.46 15.21
N THR A 6 5.13 -8.84 15.77
CA THR A 6 4.31 -7.86 15.05
C THR A 6 5.12 -6.61 14.64
N PHE A 7 6.06 -6.18 15.49
CA PHE A 7 6.93 -5.04 15.18
C PHE A 7 7.90 -5.37 14.03
N LEU A 8 8.51 -6.55 14.04
CA LEU A 8 9.41 -6.98 12.97
C LEU A 8 8.67 -7.20 11.64
N GLN A 9 7.43 -7.71 11.69
CA GLN A 9 6.60 -7.92 10.49
C GLN A 9 6.29 -6.61 9.76
N THR A 10 5.96 -5.55 10.49
CA THR A 10 5.67 -4.23 9.89
C THR A 10 6.88 -3.68 9.14
N VAL A 11 8.08 -3.81 9.73
CA VAL A 11 9.34 -3.34 9.12
C VAL A 11 9.64 -4.14 7.85
N SER A 12 9.57 -5.47 7.90
CA SER A 12 9.84 -6.32 6.72
C SER A 12 8.85 -6.09 5.58
N THR A 13 7.57 -5.87 5.90
CA THR A 13 6.53 -5.57 4.90
C THR A 13 6.79 -4.23 4.22
N ILE A 14 7.18 -3.19 4.96
CA ILE A 14 7.52 -1.89 4.37
C ILE A 14 8.74 -1.99 3.45
N TYR A 15 9.78 -2.72 3.85
CA TYR A 15 10.94 -2.95 2.98
C TYR A 15 10.55 -3.71 1.70
N SER A 16 9.71 -4.73 1.82
CA SER A 16 9.23 -5.52 0.68
C SER A 16 8.37 -4.66 -0.26
N PHE A 17 7.53 -3.77 0.29
CA PHE A 17 6.76 -2.81 -0.48
C PHE A 17 7.65 -1.86 -1.29
N PHE A 18 8.65 -1.24 -0.67
CA PHE A 18 9.55 -0.35 -1.40
C PHE A 18 10.36 -1.09 -2.46
N LEU A 19 10.80 -2.32 -2.19
CA LEU A 19 11.45 -3.15 -3.19
C LEU A 19 10.52 -3.47 -4.37
N ALA A 20 9.27 -3.89 -4.11
CA ALA A 20 8.31 -4.19 -5.16
C ALA A 20 7.97 -2.97 -6.02
N ILE A 21 7.68 -1.83 -5.40
CA ILE A 21 7.32 -0.58 -6.08
C ILE A 21 8.48 -0.03 -6.92
N THR A 22 9.73 -0.24 -6.50
CA THR A 22 10.91 0.17 -7.29
C THR A 22 11.19 -0.75 -8.49
N ILE A 23 10.86 -2.03 -8.39
CA ILE A 23 10.98 -3.00 -9.49
C ILE A 23 9.83 -2.86 -10.50
N TYR A 24 8.63 -2.51 -10.03
CA TYR A 24 7.40 -2.41 -10.84
C TYR A 24 6.84 -0.97 -10.89
N PRO A 25 7.50 -0.04 -11.60
CA PRO A 25 7.09 1.37 -11.65
C PRO A 25 5.73 1.59 -12.31
N GLU A 26 5.27 0.69 -13.18
CA GLU A 26 3.92 0.71 -13.75
C GLU A 26 2.84 0.46 -12.70
N VAL A 27 3.10 -0.43 -11.74
CA VAL A 27 2.18 -0.71 -10.62
C VAL A 27 2.12 0.52 -9.70
N GLN A 28 3.27 1.15 -9.43
CA GLN A 28 3.34 2.40 -8.68
C GLN A 28 2.47 3.50 -9.33
N LYS A 29 2.64 3.74 -10.63
CA LYS A 29 1.89 4.77 -11.36
C LYS A 29 0.39 4.50 -11.34
N ARG A 30 -0.01 3.23 -11.48
CA ARG A 30 -1.42 2.83 -11.42
C ARG A 30 -2.01 3.05 -10.03
N ALA A 31 -1.28 2.68 -8.97
CA ALA A 31 -1.70 2.92 -7.60
C ALA A 31 -1.84 4.42 -7.30
N GLN A 32 -0.90 5.24 -7.80
CA GLN A 32 -0.98 6.69 -7.66
C GLN A 32 -2.18 7.28 -8.41
N ALA A 33 -2.43 6.85 -9.65
CA ALA A 33 -3.58 7.31 -10.43
C ALA A 33 -4.92 6.89 -9.78
N GLU A 34 -4.98 5.70 -9.16
CA GLU A 34 -6.16 5.26 -8.40
C GLU A 34 -6.39 6.14 -7.16
N LEU A 35 -5.34 6.45 -6.40
CA LEU A 35 -5.41 7.39 -5.28
C LEU A 35 -5.90 8.77 -5.71
N ASP A 36 -5.28 9.31 -6.76
CA ASP A 36 -5.61 10.64 -7.27
C ASP A 36 -7.06 10.70 -7.79
N ALA A 37 -7.59 9.59 -8.33
CA ALA A 37 -8.96 9.51 -8.81
C ALA A 37 -10.02 9.38 -7.69
N VAL A 38 -9.71 8.63 -6.62
CA VAL A 38 -10.66 8.36 -5.53
C VAL A 38 -10.65 9.45 -4.47
N VAL A 39 -9.45 9.88 -4.08
CA VAL A 39 -9.23 10.75 -2.92
C VAL A 39 -8.94 12.18 -3.37
N GLY A 40 -8.37 12.35 -4.57
CA GLY A 40 -7.86 13.64 -5.03
C GLY A 40 -6.66 14.11 -4.21
N THR A 41 -6.37 15.40 -4.27
CA THR A 41 -5.23 16.01 -3.54
C THR A 41 -5.65 16.75 -2.27
N GLU A 42 -6.94 16.76 -1.93
CA GLU A 42 -7.47 17.61 -0.86
C GLU A 42 -7.62 16.90 0.49
N ARG A 43 -7.66 15.57 0.50
CA ARG A 43 -7.82 14.76 1.71
C ARG A 43 -6.90 13.55 1.69
N LEU A 44 -6.67 12.97 2.86
CA LEU A 44 -6.00 11.68 2.97
C LEU A 44 -7.02 10.53 2.78
N PRO A 45 -6.58 9.35 2.32
CA PRO A 45 -7.43 8.16 2.24
C PRO A 45 -7.94 7.75 3.63
N THR A 46 -9.18 7.30 3.71
CA THR A 46 -9.77 6.70 4.92
C THR A 46 -9.99 5.20 4.72
N PHE A 47 -10.35 4.47 5.78
CA PHE A 47 -10.66 3.04 5.68
C PHE A 47 -11.88 2.74 4.79
N GLU A 48 -12.77 3.71 4.62
CA GLU A 48 -13.94 3.58 3.75
C GLU A 48 -13.55 3.57 2.26
N ASP A 49 -12.41 4.17 1.90
CA ASP A 49 -11.91 4.18 0.54
C ASP A 49 -11.26 2.83 0.16
N ARG A 50 -11.03 1.91 1.10
CA ARG A 50 -10.29 0.67 0.85
C ARG A 50 -10.94 -0.22 -0.22
N ASP A 51 -12.27 -0.30 -0.23
CA ASP A 51 -13.01 -1.15 -1.18
C ASP A 51 -12.92 -0.64 -2.63
N VAL A 52 -12.67 0.66 -2.81
CA VAL A 52 -12.51 1.30 -4.13
C VAL A 52 -11.04 1.46 -4.54
N LEU A 53 -10.10 1.32 -3.59
CA LEU A 53 -8.65 1.33 -3.82
C LEU A 53 -8.12 -0.09 -4.08
N SER A 54 -8.70 -0.75 -5.08
CA SER A 54 -8.45 -2.16 -5.38
C SER A 54 -7.00 -2.47 -5.80
N CYS A 55 -6.31 -1.52 -6.46
CA CYS A 55 -4.89 -1.67 -6.78
C CYS A 55 -4.02 -1.62 -5.52
N ILE A 56 -4.32 -0.71 -4.60
CA ILE A 56 -3.58 -0.60 -3.34
C ILE A 56 -3.83 -1.78 -2.44
N ASP A 57 -5.08 -2.24 -2.32
CA ASP A 57 -5.41 -3.42 -1.52
C ASP A 57 -4.71 -4.69 -2.06
N ALA A 58 -4.60 -4.82 -3.38
CA ALA A 58 -3.82 -5.87 -4.01
C ALA A 58 -2.33 -5.78 -3.63
N ILE A 59 -1.72 -4.57 -3.72
CA ILE A 59 -0.32 -4.38 -3.32
C ILE A 59 -0.12 -4.74 -1.85
N CYS A 60 -1.02 -4.33 -0.95
CA CYS A 60 -0.94 -4.66 0.47
C CYS A 60 -1.01 -6.18 0.74
N LYS A 61 -1.75 -6.94 -0.05
CA LYS A 61 -1.85 -8.40 0.07
C LYS A 61 -0.61 -9.14 -0.43
N GLU A 62 0.12 -8.57 -1.39
CA GLU A 62 1.34 -9.19 -1.95
C GLU A 62 2.58 -9.01 -1.06
N VAL A 63 2.57 -8.03 -0.15
CA VAL A 63 3.72 -7.70 0.71
C VAL A 63 3.60 -8.22 2.15
N VAL A 64 2.47 -8.84 2.50
CA VAL A 64 2.13 -9.36 3.83
C VAL A 64 2.25 -10.88 3.89
#